data_AF-A0A2A2HG36-F1
#
_entry.id   AF-A0A2A2HG36-F1
#
_cell.length_a   1.000
_cell.length_b   1.000
_cell.length_c   1.000
_cell.angle_alpha   90.00
_cell.angle_beta   90.00
_cell.angle_gamma   90.00
#
_symmetry.space_group_name_H-M   'P 1'
#
loop_
_entity.id
_entity.type
_entity.pdbx_description
1 polymer ?
#
loop_
_entity_poly.entity_id
_entity_poly.type
_entity_poly.pdbx_seq_one_letter_code
_entity_poly.pdbx_strand_id
1 'polypeptide(L)'
;MSSSQVILPQDLPSDLQQNQQFLYSPKKKPAANNEIWLDPLANWTKTALENNKQNLLQEVLPQIERTMLECALIHTKGHKQEAARLLGWGRNTITRKLKEFGIG
;
A
#
# COMPACT_ATOMS: atom_id res chain seq x y z
N MET A 1 -48.29 26.36 -14.55
CA MET A 1 -47.03 27.02 -14.93
C MET A 1 -46.02 26.68 -13.84
N SER A 2 -44.97 25.92 -14.17
CA SER A 2 -44.01 25.38 -13.19
C SER A 2 -42.98 26.45 -12.83
N SER A 3 -42.82 26.75 -11.54
CA SER A 3 -41.82 27.69 -11.03
C SER A 3 -40.52 26.93 -10.77
N SER A 4 -39.51 27.12 -11.61
CA SER A 4 -38.17 26.56 -11.40
C SER A 4 -37.45 27.35 -10.32
N GLN A 5 -37.32 26.76 -9.12
CA GLN A 5 -36.52 27.35 -8.05
C GLN A 5 -35.03 27.12 -8.36
N VAL A 6 -34.30 28.18 -8.67
CA VAL A 6 -32.83 28.13 -8.82
C VAL A 6 -32.23 28.12 -7.42
N ILE A 7 -31.53 27.04 -7.06
CA ILE A 7 -30.86 26.91 -5.76
C ILE A 7 -29.44 27.42 -5.91
N LEU A 8 -29.08 28.46 -5.15
CA LEU A 8 -27.73 29.02 -5.14
C LEU A 8 -26.85 28.25 -4.14
N PRO A 9 -25.51 28.22 -4.31
CA PRO A 9 -24.61 27.50 -3.39
C PRO A 9 -24.70 27.96 -1.93
N GLN A 10 -25.18 29.19 -1.72
CA GLN A 10 -25.42 29.81 -0.42
C GLN A 10 -26.74 29.40 0.24
N ASP A 11 -27.67 28.80 -0.52
CA ASP A 11 -28.95 28.30 -0.01
C ASP A 11 -28.82 26.88 0.56
N LEU A 12 -27.62 26.29 0.51
CA LEU A 12 -27.37 24.99 1.14
C LEU A 12 -27.35 25.14 2.67
N PRO A 13 -28.08 24.28 3.40
CA PRO A 13 -28.00 24.25 4.85
C PRO A 13 -26.56 23.99 5.31
N SER A 14 -26.18 24.64 6.41
CA SER A 14 -24.82 24.66 6.96
C SER A 14 -24.25 23.25 7.21
N ASP A 15 -25.13 22.29 7.51
CA ASP A 15 -24.79 20.88 7.69
C ASP A 15 -24.16 20.24 6.43
N LEU A 16 -24.69 20.56 5.24
CA LEU A 16 -24.15 20.09 3.96
C LEU A 16 -22.88 20.84 3.54
N GLN A 17 -22.77 22.13 3.90
CA GLN A 17 -21.54 22.91 3.66
C GLN A 17 -20.38 22.36 4.49
N GLN A 18 -20.65 21.87 5.70
CA GLN A 18 -19.62 21.25 6.55
C GLN A 18 -19.24 19.85 6.05
N ASN A 19 -20.20 19.10 5.50
CA ASN A 19 -19.93 17.79 4.91
C ASN A 19 -19.15 17.86 3.59
N GLN A 20 -19.29 18.95 2.81
CA GLN A 20 -18.44 19.22 1.65
C GLN A 20 -16.95 19.29 2.03
N GLN A 21 -16.62 19.81 3.22
CA GLN A 21 -15.24 19.88 3.70
C GLN A 21 -14.61 18.48 3.87
N PHE A 22 -15.44 17.48 4.20
CA PHE A 22 -15.01 16.08 4.30
C PHE A 22 -14.96 15.38 2.94
N LEU A 23 -15.90 15.69 2.02
CA LEU A 23 -15.90 15.14 0.66
C LEU A 23 -14.83 15.76 -0.26
N TYR A 24 -14.39 16.97 0.05
CA TYR A 24 -13.27 17.67 -0.56
C TYR A 24 -12.06 17.75 0.38
N SER A 25 -11.78 16.69 1.14
CA SER A 25 -10.37 16.42 1.40
C SER A 25 -9.73 16.28 0.02
N PRO A 26 -8.75 17.12 -0.37
CA PRO A 26 -8.04 16.91 -1.62
C PRO A 26 -7.52 15.49 -1.52
N LYS A 27 -8.04 14.58 -2.37
CA LYS A 27 -7.45 13.26 -2.53
C LYS A 27 -5.99 13.56 -2.74
N LYS A 28 -5.17 13.31 -1.71
CA LYS A 28 -3.73 13.48 -1.77
C LYS A 28 -3.38 12.70 -3.02
N LYS A 29 -3.04 13.40 -4.11
CA LYS A 29 -2.53 12.74 -5.31
C LYS A 29 -1.50 11.77 -4.76
N PRO A 30 -1.57 10.45 -5.07
CA PRO A 30 -0.52 9.57 -4.61
C PRO A 30 0.74 10.18 -5.18
N ALA A 31 1.51 10.84 -4.31
CA ALA A 31 2.74 11.45 -4.73
C ALA A 31 3.50 10.26 -5.30
N ALA A 32 3.97 10.40 -6.54
CA ALA A 32 4.87 9.44 -7.15
C ALA A 32 6.21 9.51 -6.38
N ASN A 33 6.17 9.13 -5.11
CA ASN A 33 7.26 9.12 -4.18
C ASN A 33 7.52 7.65 -3.94
N ASN A 34 8.49 7.10 -4.68
CA ASN A 34 9.09 5.80 -4.40
C ASN A 34 9.51 5.63 -2.93
N GLU A 35 9.53 6.70 -2.14
CA GLU A 35 10.08 6.80 -0.80
C GLU A 35 9.02 6.72 0.32
N ILE A 36 7.72 6.82 0.02
CA ILE A 36 6.66 6.86 1.06
C ILE A 36 6.64 5.60 1.94
N TRP A 37 7.01 4.43 1.41
CA TRP A 37 7.02 3.18 2.18
C TRP A 37 8.33 2.97 2.96
N LEU A 38 9.42 3.60 2.51
CA LEU A 38 10.71 3.56 3.21
C LEU A 38 10.67 4.40 4.49
N ASP A 39 9.89 5.49 4.51
CA ASP A 39 9.72 6.33 5.70
C ASP A 39 9.15 5.56 6.92
N PRO A 40 8.03 4.81 6.82
CA PRO A 40 7.56 3.92 7.87
C PRO A 40 8.59 2.89 8.30
N LEU A 41 9.31 2.28 7.36
CA LEU A 41 10.33 1.28 7.66
C LEU A 41 11.49 1.90 8.44
N ALA A 42 11.93 3.10 8.06
CA ALA A 42 12.99 3.83 8.75
C ALA A 42 12.56 4.20 10.18
N ASN A 43 11.33 4.69 10.36
CA ASN A 43 10.79 5.01 11.68
C ASN A 43 10.68 3.76 12.56
N TRP A 44 10.15 2.65 12.03
CA TRP A 44 10.11 1.38 12.74
C TRP A 44 11.52 0.92 13.14
N THR A 45 12.49 1.04 12.24
CA THR A 45 13.88 0.63 12.50
C THR A 45 14.48 1.46 13.64
N LYS A 46 14.27 2.78 13.64
CA LYS A 46 14.73 3.66 14.74
C LYS A 46 14.14 3.22 16.08
N THR A 47 12.83 3.04 16.16
CA THR A 47 12.17 2.60 17.40
C THR A 47 12.65 1.21 17.83
N ALA A 48 12.89 0.29 16.90
CA ALA A 48 13.38 -1.03 17.23
C ALA A 48 14.82 -0.99 17.79
N LEU A 49 15.68 -0.13 17.24
CA LEU A 49 17.03 0.11 17.73
C LEU A 49 17.05 0.77 19.11
N GLU A 50 16.17 1.75 19.36
CA GLU A 50 15.99 2.36 20.69
C GLU A 50 15.62 1.32 21.76
N ASN A 51 14.90 0.27 21.37
CA ASN A 51 14.52 -0.85 22.22
C ASN A 51 15.60 -1.95 22.30
N ASN A 52 16.83 -1.71 21.83
CA ASN A 52 17.93 -2.69 21.79
C ASN A 52 17.59 -4.01 21.06
N LYS A 53 16.62 -4.00 20.12
CA LYS A 53 16.36 -5.19 19.29
C LYS A 53 17.58 -5.49 18.40
N GLN A 54 17.88 -6.78 18.25
CA GLN A 54 18.94 -7.28 17.39
C GLN A 54 18.37 -8.13 16.27
N ASN A 55 19.18 -8.40 15.23
CA ASN A 55 18.80 -9.24 14.08
C ASN A 55 17.53 -8.79 13.33
N LEU A 56 17.28 -7.48 13.29
CA LEU A 56 16.11 -6.86 12.64
C LEU A 56 15.90 -7.32 11.19
N LEU A 57 17.00 -7.52 10.45
CA LEU A 57 16.93 -8.01 9.06
C LEU A 57 16.36 -9.43 8.95
N GLN A 58 16.60 -10.30 9.94
CA GLN A 58 15.99 -11.64 9.95
C GLN A 58 14.48 -11.58 10.14
N GLU A 59 13.98 -10.54 10.84
CA GLU A 59 12.54 -10.32 11.05
C GLU A 59 11.88 -9.67 9.83
N VAL A 60 12.53 -8.65 9.25
CA VAL A 60 11.93 -7.80 8.21
C VAL A 60 12.07 -8.38 6.81
N LEU A 61 13.22 -8.95 6.47
CA LEU A 61 13.50 -9.41 5.12
C LEU A 61 12.46 -10.44 4.63
N PRO A 62 12.07 -11.46 5.42
CA PRO A 62 11.01 -12.40 5.01
C PRO A 62 9.65 -11.72 4.79
N GLN A 63 9.33 -10.66 5.57
CA GLN A 63 8.07 -9.93 5.42
C GLN A 63 8.04 -9.13 4.12
N ILE A 64 9.15 -8.47 3.78
CA ILE A 64 9.30 -7.74 2.51
C ILE A 64 9.21 -8.72 1.34
N GLU A 65 9.97 -9.82 1.38
CA GLU A 65 9.99 -10.84 0.34
C GLU A 65 8.61 -11.46 0.12
N ARG A 66 7.89 -11.79 1.20
CA ARG A 66 6.52 -12.33 1.14
C ARG A 66 5.57 -11.34 0.49
N THR A 67 5.59 -10.08 0.94
CA THR A 67 4.71 -9.03 0.39
C THR A 67 4.96 -8.82 -1.09
N MET A 68 6.24 -8.74 -1.50
CA MET A 68 6.62 -8.62 -2.91
C MET A 68 6.17 -9.83 -3.72
N LEU A 69 6.32 -11.04 -3.17
CA LEU A 69 5.87 -12.27 -3.81
C LEU A 69 4.37 -12.31 -4.02
N GLU A 70 3.58 -11.99 -3.00
CA GLU A 70 2.11 -11.95 -3.08
C GLU A 70 1.66 -10.93 -4.13
N CYS A 71 2.22 -9.72 -4.11
CA CYS A 71 1.95 -8.69 -5.11
C CYS A 71 2.30 -9.16 -6.53
N ALA A 72 3.46 -9.78 -6.72
CA ALA A 72 3.88 -10.30 -8.01
C ALA A 72 2.96 -11.43 -8.50
N LEU A 73 2.54 -12.34 -7.62
CA LEU A 73 1.61 -13.41 -7.98
C LEU A 73 0.23 -12.87 -8.35
N ILE A 74 -0.30 -11.88 -7.62
CA ILE A 74 -1.56 -11.22 -7.95
C ILE A 74 -1.45 -10.56 -9.33
N HIS A 75 -0.36 -9.82 -9.57
CA HIS A 75 -0.11 -9.15 -10.84
C HIS A 75 -0.02 -10.14 -12.01
N THR A 76 0.63 -11.29 -11.81
CA THR A 76 0.76 -12.33 -12.84
C THR A 76 -0.39 -13.32 -12.87
N LYS A 77 -1.46 -13.12 -12.09
CA LYS A 77 -2.61 -14.04 -11.99
C LYS A 77 -2.24 -15.46 -11.58
N GLY A 78 -1.24 -15.60 -10.70
CA GLY A 78 -0.76 -16.88 -10.19
C GLY A 78 0.35 -17.54 -11.03
N HIS A 79 0.81 -16.92 -12.11
CA HIS A 79 1.93 -17.46 -12.90
C HIS A 79 3.26 -17.30 -12.15
N LYS A 80 3.67 -18.39 -11.49
CA LYS A 80 4.86 -18.45 -10.61
C LYS A 80 6.15 -18.05 -11.32
N GLN A 81 6.31 -18.44 -12.59
CA GLN A 81 7.53 -18.15 -13.37
C GLN A 81 7.63 -16.69 -13.78
N GLU A 82 6.52 -16.08 -14.19
CA GLU A 82 6.49 -14.65 -14.50
C GLU A 82 6.65 -13.81 -13.23
N ALA A 83 6.06 -14.22 -12.11
CA ALA A 83 6.27 -13.56 -10.82
C ALA A 83 7.76 -13.59 -10.44
N ALA A 84 8.42 -14.73 -10.63
CA ALA A 84 9.86 -14.87 -10.42
C ALA A 84 10.66 -13.92 -11.33
N ARG A 85 10.31 -13.86 -12.63
CA ARG A 85 10.96 -12.95 -13.58
C ARG A 85 10.82 -11.49 -13.19
N LEU A 86 9.63 -11.06 -12.75
CA LEU A 86 9.37 -9.69 -12.29
C LEU A 86 10.16 -9.32 -11.02
N LEU A 87 10.35 -10.29 -10.12
CA LEU A 87 11.15 -10.12 -8.91
C LEU A 87 12.66 -10.32 -9.11
N GLY A 88 13.09 -10.71 -10.32
CA GLY A 88 14.49 -11.07 -10.59
C GLY A 88 14.95 -12.38 -9.93
N TRP A 89 14.01 -13.23 -9.52
CA TRP A 89 14.28 -14.53 -8.92
C TRP A 89 14.34 -15.63 -9.98
N GLY A 90 15.28 -16.57 -9.82
CA GLY A 90 15.29 -17.81 -10.60
C GLY A 90 14.14 -18.75 -10.23
N ARG A 91 13.86 -19.74 -11.10
CA ARG A 91 12.83 -20.79 -10.87
C ARG A 91 13.03 -21.57 -9.56
N ASN A 92 14.27 -21.77 -9.12
CA ASN A 92 14.55 -22.50 -7.87
C ASN A 92 14.24 -21.64 -6.65
N THR A 93 14.61 -20.36 -6.71
CA THR A 93 14.39 -19.40 -5.62
C THR A 93 12.91 -19.18 -5.37
N ILE A 94 12.10 -18.99 -6.42
CA ILE A 94 10.65 -18.82 -6.29
C ILE A 94 9.98 -20.06 -5.68
N THR A 95 10.43 -21.25 -6.09
CA THR A 95 9.86 -22.52 -5.57
C THR A 95 10.18 -22.69 -4.09
N ARG A 96 11.40 -22.34 -3.66
CA ARG A 96 11.77 -22.36 -2.24
C ARG A 96 10.99 -21.31 -1.45
N LYS A 97 10.89 -20.07 -1.94
CA LYS A 97 10.19 -18.97 -1.26
C LYS A 97 8.69 -19.23 -1.13
N LEU A 98 8.04 -19.79 -2.15
CA LEU A 98 6.63 -20.21 -2.07
C LEU A 98 6.39 -21.24 -0.96
N LYS A 99 7.27 -22.25 -0.85
CA LYS A 99 7.20 -23.25 0.22
C LYS A 99 7.47 -22.66 1.60
N GLU A 100 8.48 -21.79 1.71
CA GLU A 100 8.85 -21.10 2.96
C GLU A 100 7.69 -20.27 3.52
N PHE A 101 6.93 -19.61 2.63
CA PHE A 101 5.79 -18.78 3.02
C PHE A 101 4.43 -19.51 3.04
N GLY A 102 4.39 -20.81 2.70
CA GLY A 102 3.14 -21.59 2.66
C GLY A 102 2.16 -21.15 1.56
N ILE A 103 2.66 -20.53 0.49
CA ILE A 103 1.86 -20.04 -0.63
C ILE A 103 1.81 -21.15 -1.69
N GLY A 104 0.68 -21.88 -1.73
CA GLY A 104 0.45 -23.06 -2.57
C GLY A 104 -0.43 -22.78 -3.77
#